data_AF-A0A1G8S496-F1
#
_entry.id   AF-A0A1G8S496-F1
#
_cell.length_a   1.000
_cell.length_b   1.000
_cell.length_c   1.000
_cell.angle_alpha   90.00
_cell.angle_beta   90.00
_cell.angle_gamma   90.00
#
_symmetry.space_group_name_H-M   'P 1'
#
loop_
_entity.id
_entity.type
_entity.pdbx_description
1 polymer ?
#
loop_
_entity_poly.entity_id
_entity_poly.type
_entity_poly.pdbx_seq_one_letter_code
_entity_poly.pdbx_strand_id
1 'polypeptide(L)'
;MSNTGYALAGFVSWALLLLVVMETIRTYLVVTGKVAANAFTPDNSGLSPFMQRLARAHANCIEGLPIFGGLLAIAMMVSRTDVTDPLAFWFLGARIVQSIIHLASNSPIAVSLRFAAFAVQMAIGIYWSWKLMV
;
A
#
# COMPACT_ATOMS: atom_id res chain seq x y z
N MET A 1 3.11 17.23 13.85
CA MET A 1 2.11 16.19 13.50
C MET A 1 2.29 15.02 14.44
N SER A 2 1.21 14.33 14.82
CA SER A 2 1.28 13.07 15.57
C SER A 2 1.89 11.96 14.72
N ASN A 3 2.34 10.87 15.35
CA ASN A 3 2.86 9.69 14.63
C ASN A 3 1.79 9.12 13.68
N THR A 4 0.52 9.17 14.10
CA THR A 4 -0.67 8.85 13.29
C THR A 4 -0.72 9.67 12.01
N GLY A 5 -0.54 10.99 12.11
CA GLY A 5 -0.53 11.88 10.95
C GLY A 5 0.63 11.57 9.99
N TYR A 6 1.83 11.32 10.52
CA TYR A 6 2.98 10.91 9.69
C TYR A 6 2.75 9.54 9.04
N ALA A 7 2.15 8.57 9.74
CA ALA A 7 1.86 7.26 9.18
C ALA A 7 0.82 7.33 8.06
N LEU A 8 -0.24 8.13 8.22
CA LEU A 8 -1.25 8.33 7.18
C LEU A 8 -0.64 9.01 5.95
N ALA A 9 0.10 10.11 6.16
CA ALA A 9 0.80 10.80 5.08
C ALA A 9 1.80 9.88 4.37
N GLY A 10 2.57 9.09 5.13
CA GLY A 10 3.51 8.11 4.61
C GLY A 10 2.84 7.01 3.79
N PHE A 11 1.69 6.49 4.24
CA PHE A 11 0.95 5.47 3.51
C PHE A 11 0.40 6.03 2.18
N VAL A 12 -0.21 7.22 2.18
CA VAL A 12 -0.67 7.88 0.95
C VAL A 12 0.50 8.19 0.02
N SER A 13 1.60 8.71 0.56
CA SER A 13 2.80 9.01 -0.23
C SER A 13 3.44 7.76 -0.83
N TRP A 14 3.40 6.63 -0.11
CA TRP A 14 3.87 5.35 -0.62
C TRP A 14 3.01 4.83 -1.77
N ALA A 15 1.68 4.91 -1.65
CA ALA A 15 0.78 4.57 -2.75
C ALA A 15 1.02 5.47 -3.98
N LEU A 16 1.19 6.78 -3.77
CA LEU A 16 1.53 7.74 -4.82
C LEU A 16 2.87 7.39 -5.48
N LEU A 17 3.90 7.03 -4.71
CA LEU A 17 5.19 6.62 -5.24
C LEU A 17 5.05 5.41 -6.18
N LEU A 18 4.30 4.38 -5.77
CA LEU A 18 4.06 3.21 -6.62
C LEU A 18 3.33 3.58 -7.92
N LEU A 19 2.37 4.51 -7.85
CA LEU A 19 1.66 5.04 -9.02
C LEU A 19 2.60 5.78 -9.97
N VAL A 20 3.43 6.68 -9.44
CA VAL A 20 4.42 7.43 -10.23
C VAL A 20 5.38 6.49 -10.94
N VAL A 21 5.88 5.46 -10.27
CA VAL A 21 6.75 4.44 -10.89
C VAL A 21 6.01 3.72 -12.04
N MET A 22 4.75 3.34 -11.83
CA MET A 22 3.95 2.65 -12.83
C MET A 22 3.73 3.50 -14.08
N GLU A 23 3.30 4.74 -13.90
CA GLU A 23 3.01 5.65 -15.02
C GLU A 23 4.28 6.11 -15.73
N THR A 24 5.42 6.22 -15.02
CA THR A 24 6.72 6.48 -15.65
C THR A 24 7.11 5.35 -16.60
N ILE A 25 6.98 4.08 -16.16
CA ILE A 25 7.31 2.93 -17.00
C ILE A 25 6.34 2.84 -18.19
N ARG A 26 5.03 3.02 -17.97
CA ARG A 26 4.03 3.02 -19.05
C ARG A 26 4.32 4.11 -20.09
N THR A 27 4.60 5.33 -19.64
CA THR A 27 4.96 6.46 -20.51
C THR A 27 6.18 6.12 -21.36
N TYR A 28 7.23 5.55 -20.75
CA TYR A 28 8.42 5.11 -21.49
C TYR A 28 8.09 4.07 -22.56
N LEU A 29 7.25 3.07 -22.25
CA LEU A 29 6.85 2.03 -23.22
C LEU A 29 6.08 2.61 -24.42
N VAL A 30 5.21 3.59 -24.17
CA VAL A 30 4.45 4.26 -25.22
C VAL A 30 5.34 5.14 -26.09
N VAL A 31 6.15 6.01 -25.48
CA VAL A 31 7.00 6.96 -26.20
C VAL A 31 8.08 6.24 -27.03
N THR A 32 8.54 5.07 -26.58
CA THR A 32 9.49 4.23 -27.35
C THR A 32 8.82 3.33 -28.39
N GLY A 33 7.49 3.38 -28.53
CA GLY A 33 6.74 2.57 -29.49
C GLY A 33 6.69 1.07 -29.15
N LYS A 34 7.11 0.67 -27.95
CA LYS A 34 7.09 -0.74 -27.49
C LYS A 34 5.66 -1.23 -27.24
N VAL A 35 4.77 -0.33 -26.83
CA VAL A 35 3.35 -0.61 -26.55
C VAL A 35 2.52 0.56 -27.08
N ALA A 36 1.43 0.29 -27.80
CA ALA A 36 0.51 1.35 -28.21
C ALA A 36 -0.24 1.93 -27.01
N ALA A 37 -0.57 3.23 -27.04
CA ALA A 37 -1.20 3.91 -25.90
C ALA A 37 -2.53 3.27 -25.44
N ASN A 38 -3.27 2.63 -26.35
CA ASN A 38 -4.53 1.94 -26.09
C ASN A 38 -4.41 0.41 -25.91
N ALA A 39 -3.18 -0.13 -25.88
CA ALA A 39 -2.93 -1.56 -25.77
C ALA A 39 -2.77 -2.06 -24.32
N PHE A 40 -2.85 -1.18 -23.32
CA PHE A 40 -2.82 -1.58 -21.91
C PHE A 40 -4.15 -2.23 -21.50
N THR A 41 -4.12 -3.52 -21.18
CA THR A 41 -5.29 -4.25 -20.71
C THR A 41 -5.53 -4.03 -19.21
N PRO A 42 -6.79 -4.10 -18.73
CA PRO A 42 -7.10 -3.92 -17.31
C PRO A 42 -6.39 -4.91 -16.37
N ASP A 43 -6.14 -6.12 -16.85
CA ASP A 43 -5.45 -7.18 -16.11
C ASP A 43 -3.91 -7.10 -16.20
N ASN A 44 -3.37 -6.18 -17.02
CA ASN A 44 -1.95 -6.03 -17.32
C ASN A 44 -1.25 -7.30 -17.85
N SER A 45 -1.98 -8.25 -18.43
CA SER A 45 -1.44 -9.54 -18.92
C SER A 45 -0.36 -9.38 -19.99
N GLY A 46 -0.42 -8.32 -20.80
CA GLY A 46 0.58 -7.99 -21.82
C GLY A 46 1.87 -7.32 -21.30
N LEU A 47 2.01 -7.09 -19.99
CA LEU A 47 3.15 -6.39 -19.41
C LEU A 47 4.14 -7.35 -18.73
N SER A 48 5.35 -6.85 -18.45
CA SER A 48 6.37 -7.61 -17.75
C SER A 48 5.89 -8.11 -16.38
N PRO A 49 6.42 -9.23 -15.86
CA PRO A 49 6.03 -9.74 -14.54
C PRO A 49 6.21 -8.71 -13.41
N PHE A 50 7.21 -7.83 -13.51
CA PHE A 50 7.40 -6.75 -12.56
C PHE A 50 6.25 -5.73 -12.62
N MET A 51 5.84 -5.30 -13.82
CA MET A 51 4.74 -4.34 -13.99
C MET A 51 3.41 -4.90 -13.48
N GLN A 52 3.14 -6.18 -13.71
CA GLN A 52 1.96 -6.84 -13.14
C GLN A 52 1.98 -6.81 -11.61
N ARG A 53 3.12 -7.13 -10.98
CA ARG A 53 3.28 -7.06 -9.53
C ARG A 53 3.20 -5.63 -9.00
N LEU A 54 3.72 -4.65 -9.73
CA LEU A 54 3.62 -3.23 -9.39
C LEU A 54 2.17 -2.75 -9.38
N ALA A 55 1.40 -3.09 -10.42
CA ALA A 55 -0.03 -2.80 -10.46
C ALA A 55 -0.79 -3.41 -9.28
N ARG A 56 -0.49 -4.68 -8.94
CA ARG A 56 -1.10 -5.36 -7.78
C ARG A 56 -0.65 -4.81 -6.44
N ALA A 57 0.61 -4.40 -6.29
CA ALA A 57 1.12 -3.78 -5.06
C ALA A 57 0.49 -2.41 -4.82
N HIS A 58 0.34 -1.61 -5.87
CA HIS A 58 -0.39 -0.34 -5.83
C HIS A 58 -1.87 -0.56 -5.48
N ALA A 59 -2.56 -1.46 -6.18
CA ALA A 59 -3.96 -1.79 -5.90
C ALA A 59 -4.16 -2.23 -4.44
N ASN A 60 -3.25 -3.04 -3.90
CA ASN A 60 -3.31 -3.45 -2.49
C ASN A 60 -3.20 -2.27 -1.50
N CYS A 61 -2.42 -1.24 -1.84
CA CYS A 61 -2.37 0.00 -1.04
C CYS A 61 -3.72 0.73 -1.11
N ILE A 62 -4.30 0.88 -2.30
CA ILE A 62 -5.60 1.55 -2.49
C ILE A 62 -6.72 0.80 -1.77
N GLU A 63 -6.79 -0.53 -1.87
CA GLU A 63 -7.77 -1.37 -1.16
C GLU A 63 -7.61 -1.26 0.37
N GLY A 64 -6.37 -1.11 0.85
CA GLY A 64 -6.08 -0.94 2.26
C GLY A 64 -6.36 0.47 2.80
N LEU A 65 -6.38 1.49 1.94
CA LEU A 65 -6.48 2.89 2.36
C LEU A 65 -7.82 3.19 3.07
N PRO A 66 -9.00 2.81 2.56
CA PRO A 66 -10.28 3.03 3.25
C PRO A 66 -10.33 2.41 4.64
N ILE A 67 -9.68 1.26 4.83
CA ILE A 67 -9.70 0.53 6.10
C ILE A 67 -8.68 1.16 7.06
N PHE A 68 -7.40 1.06 6.74
CA PHE A 68 -6.35 1.42 7.68
C PHE A 68 -6.07 2.93 7.71
N GLY A 69 -6.08 3.56 6.53
CA GLY A 69 -5.99 5.03 6.44
C GLY A 69 -7.22 5.69 7.03
N GLY A 70 -8.41 5.10 6.83
CA GLY A 70 -9.66 5.52 7.46
C GLY A 70 -9.55 5.53 8.99
N LEU A 71 -9.02 4.47 9.62
CA LEU A 71 -8.83 4.41 11.07
C LEU A 71 -7.88 5.51 11.59
N LEU A 72 -6.75 5.73 10.91
CA LEU A 72 -5.80 6.82 11.26
C LEU A 72 -6.48 8.20 11.12
N ALA A 73 -7.23 8.42 10.04
CA ALA A 73 -7.96 9.66 9.81
C ALA A 73 -9.05 9.89 10.86
N ILE A 74 -9.82 8.86 11.19
CA ILE A 74 -10.85 8.90 12.25
C ILE A 74 -10.21 9.30 13.57
N ALA A 75 -9.11 8.63 13.97
CA ALA A 75 -8.41 8.94 15.21
C ALA A 75 -7.98 10.43 15.27
N MET A 76 -7.52 11.00 14.16
CA MET A 76 -7.22 12.43 14.07
C MET A 76 -8.47 13.31 14.18
N MET A 77 -9.55 12.97 13.45
CA MET A 77 -10.80 13.74 13.44
C MET A 77 -11.47 13.78 14.82
N VAL A 78 -11.39 12.70 15.58
CA VAL A 78 -11.95 12.63 16.95
C VAL A 78 -10.94 12.97 18.05
N SER A 79 -9.74 13.44 17.68
CA SER A 79 -8.66 13.79 18.62
C SER A 79 -8.24 12.66 19.57
N ARG A 80 -8.31 11.40 19.11
CA ARG A 80 -7.88 10.19 19.83
C ARG A 80 -6.62 9.54 19.23
N THR A 81 -5.64 10.35 18.83
CA THR A 81 -4.40 9.83 18.24
C THR A 81 -3.52 9.08 19.23
N ASP A 82 -3.75 9.23 20.54
CA ASP A 82 -3.12 8.46 21.61
C ASP A 82 -3.34 6.94 21.46
N VAL A 83 -4.46 6.53 20.86
CA VAL A 83 -4.76 5.10 20.57
C VAL A 83 -3.88 4.56 19.42
N THR A 84 -3.61 5.39 18.41
CA THR A 84 -2.97 4.98 17.16
C THR A 84 -1.46 5.26 17.14
N ASP A 85 -1.00 6.31 17.81
CA ASP A 85 0.38 6.78 17.81
C ASP A 85 1.44 5.72 18.17
N PRO A 86 1.21 4.82 19.16
CA PRO A 86 2.21 3.82 19.53
C PRO A 86 2.48 2.77 18.43
N LEU A 87 1.49 2.49 17.57
CA LEU A 87 1.56 1.46 16.54
C LEU A 87 1.63 2.03 15.11
N ALA A 88 1.54 3.36 14.96
CA ALA A 88 1.45 4.02 13.66
C ALA A 88 2.63 3.70 12.73
N PHE A 89 3.86 3.76 13.23
CA PHE A 89 5.05 3.43 12.43
C PHE A 89 5.24 1.93 12.21
N TRP A 90 4.79 1.07 13.13
CA TRP A 90 4.76 -0.38 12.92
C TRP A 90 3.82 -0.75 11.78
N PHE A 91 2.63 -0.14 11.74
CA PHE A 91 1.70 -0.28 10.62
C PHE A 91 2.31 0.20 9.30
N LEU A 92 2.90 1.41 9.26
CA LEU A 92 3.50 1.96 8.05
C LEU A 92 4.66 1.08 7.55
N GLY A 93 5.53 0.64 8.46
CA GLY A 93 6.64 -0.26 8.13
C GLY A 93 6.15 -1.59 7.55
N ALA A 94 5.14 -2.21 8.16
CA ALA A 94 4.55 -3.45 7.67
C ALA A 94 3.94 -3.28 6.27
N ARG A 95 3.28 -2.15 6.00
CA ARG A 95 2.75 -1.81 4.66
C ARG A 95 3.86 -1.73 3.62
N ILE A 96 4.92 -0.98 3.90
CA ILE A 96 6.05 -0.77 2.97
C ILE A 96 6.74 -2.11 2.69
N VAL A 97 7.05 -2.89 3.75
CA VAL A 97 7.67 -4.21 3.63
C VAL A 97 6.80 -5.15 2.79
N GLN A 98 5.49 -5.18 3.02
CA GLN A 98 4.56 -5.98 2.22
C GLN A 98 4.64 -5.63 0.72
N SER A 99 4.60 -4.33 0.39
CA SER A 99 4.69 -3.87 -1.01
C SER A 99 6.05 -4.23 -1.63
N ILE A 100 7.16 -4.02 -0.92
CA ILE A 100 8.50 -4.34 -1.43
C ILE A 100 8.64 -5.84 -1.73
N ILE A 101 8.18 -6.71 -0.82
CA ILE A 101 8.21 -8.16 -1.03
C ILE A 101 7.36 -8.54 -2.25
N HIS A 102 6.17 -7.94 -2.38
CA HIS A 102 5.29 -8.14 -3.53
C HIS A 102 5.97 -7.76 -4.84
N LEU A 103 6.65 -6.61 -4.90
CA LEU A 103 7.40 -6.19 -6.09
C LEU A 103 8.55 -7.15 -6.41
N ALA A 104 9.26 -7.61 -5.38
CA ALA A 104 10.44 -8.45 -5.52
C ALA A 104 10.11 -9.85 -6.07
N SER A 105 9.09 -10.54 -5.54
CA SER A 105 8.86 -11.95 -5.85
C SER A 105 7.44 -12.44 -5.59
N ASN A 106 7.02 -13.44 -6.35
CA ASN A 106 5.81 -14.25 -6.16
C ASN A 106 6.11 -15.69 -5.73
N SER A 107 7.34 -16.00 -5.30
CA SER A 107 7.65 -17.33 -4.78
C SER A 107 6.82 -17.64 -3.53
N PRO A 108 6.58 -18.93 -3.21
CA PRO A 108 5.80 -19.30 -2.03
C PRO A 108 6.29 -18.64 -0.74
N ILE A 109 7.62 -18.56 -0.54
CA ILE A 109 8.23 -17.90 0.62
C ILE A 109 7.90 -16.40 0.64
N ALA A 110 8.05 -15.71 -0.49
CA ALA A 110 7.73 -14.29 -0.58
C ALA A 110 6.25 -14.03 -0.31
N VAL A 111 5.36 -14.90 -0.81
CA VAL A 111 3.92 -14.84 -0.55
C VAL A 111 3.61 -15.00 0.94
N SER A 112 4.25 -15.95 1.62
CA SER A 112 4.10 -16.12 3.08
C SER A 112 4.61 -14.91 3.85
N LEU A 113 5.75 -14.33 3.47
CA LEU A 113 6.32 -13.16 4.15
C LEU A 113 5.46 -11.91 3.97
N ARG A 114 4.95 -11.63 2.76
CA ARG A 114 4.03 -10.50 2.55
C ARG A 114 2.71 -10.72 3.30
N PHE A 115 2.25 -11.97 3.41
CA PHE A 115 1.08 -12.28 4.22
C PHE A 115 1.34 -12.02 5.71
N ALA A 116 2.51 -12.38 6.24
CA ALA A 116 2.87 -12.06 7.62
C ALA A 116 2.87 -10.54 7.89
N ALA A 117 3.45 -9.74 6.98
CA ALA A 117 3.40 -8.28 7.07
C ALA A 117 1.96 -7.73 7.00
N PHE A 118 1.11 -8.34 6.18
CA PHE A 118 -0.32 -8.00 6.13
C PHE A 118 -1.06 -8.38 7.42
N ALA A 119 -0.76 -9.54 8.02
CA ALA A 119 -1.35 -9.99 9.28
C ALA A 119 -1.02 -9.02 10.43
N VAL A 120 0.18 -8.46 10.46
CA VAL A 120 0.55 -7.39 11.42
C VAL A 120 -0.36 -6.17 11.24
N GLN A 121 -0.58 -5.72 10.00
CA GLN A 121 -1.48 -4.61 9.72
C GLN A 121 -2.91 -4.93 10.18
N MET A 122 -3.41 -6.13 9.90
CA MET A 122 -4.74 -6.56 10.33
C MET A 122 -4.88 -6.54 11.86
N ALA A 123 -3.91 -7.09 12.59
CA ALA A 123 -3.94 -7.11 14.06
C ALA A 123 -3.98 -5.68 14.63
N ILE A 124 -3.14 -4.78 14.09
CA ILE A 124 -3.12 -3.36 14.47
C ILE A 124 -4.47 -2.69 14.15
N GLY A 125 -5.02 -2.92 12.95
CA GLY A 125 -6.30 -2.36 12.52
C GLY A 125 -7.48 -2.81 13.37
N ILE A 126 -7.54 -4.10 13.73
CA ILE A 126 -8.56 -4.65 14.64
C ILE A 126 -8.44 -4.00 16.02
N TYR A 127 -7.22 -3.89 16.55
CA TYR A 127 -6.96 -3.23 17.84
C TYR A 127 -7.42 -1.77 17.83
N TRP A 128 -7.05 -1.01 16.79
CA TRP A 128 -7.47 0.39 16.64
C TRP A 128 -8.98 0.53 16.50
N SER A 129 -9.61 -0.29 15.66
CA SER A 129 -11.06 -0.28 15.47
C SER A 129 -11.79 -0.47 16.80
N TRP A 130 -11.36 -1.44 17.61
CA TRP A 130 -11.95 -1.68 18.93
C TRP A 130 -11.73 -0.49 19.87
N LYS A 131 -10.49 -0.02 20.02
CA LYS A 131 -10.12 1.02 20.98
C LYS A 131 -10.66 2.42 20.63
N LEU A 132 -10.98 2.69 19.37
CA LEU A 132 -11.62 3.94 18.98
C LEU A 132 -13.12 3.97 19.31
N MET A 133 -13.75 2.79 19.43
CA MET A 133 -15.18 2.66 19.74
C MET A 133 -15.49 2.56 21.24
N VAL A 134 -14.48 2.31 22.08
CA VAL A 134 -14.59 2.19 23.55
C VAL A 134 -13.78 3.29 24.24
#